data_AF-A0A318JY96-F1
#
_entry.id   AF-A0A318JY96-F1
#
_cell.length_a   1.000
_cell.length_b   1.000
_cell.length_c   1.000
_cell.angle_alpha   90.00
_cell.angle_beta   90.00
_cell.angle_gamma   90.00
#
_symmetry.space_group_name_H-M   'P 1'
#
loop_
_entity.id
_entity.type
_entity.pdbx_description
1 polymer ?
#
loop_
_entity_poly.entity_id
_entity_poly.type
_entity_poly.pdbx_seq_one_letter_code
_entity_poly.pdbx_strand_id
1 'polypeptide(L)'
;MDDMERIAENLCWIDWNDIDDVEINCREALNELAAEPRIVRERLDDLPNRPELLAMCEHYDILDKIVLHSDDDPGIRMRLHVFLPGYFDRPHNHRWSYASRILRGQYRHYLFGNTEVDEQMDPNKLPVLQAREEPIGTSYALHHSMVHAVVAEPFTVSLVVRGPAVKEKFLVMDRHAGTAWWQYGAKDESAEETERKRLTPDRLQEVRGQLTEWGLF
;
A
#
# COMPACT_ATOMS: atom_id res chain seq x y z
N MET A 1 -16.15 -11.98 16.83
CA MET A 1 -14.95 -11.54 16.10
C MET A 1 -15.42 -10.58 15.04
N ASP A 2 -14.80 -9.42 14.94
CA ASP A 2 -15.10 -8.41 13.91
C ASP A 2 -14.72 -8.98 12.51
N ASP A 3 -15.46 -8.60 11.46
CA ASP A 3 -15.30 -9.19 10.12
C ASP A 3 -13.89 -8.93 9.55
N MET A 4 -13.35 -7.73 9.77
CA MET A 4 -11.98 -7.36 9.39
C MET A 4 -10.94 -8.27 10.08
N GLU A 5 -11.16 -8.57 11.37
CA GLU A 5 -10.26 -9.41 12.16
C GLU A 5 -10.27 -10.87 11.68
N ARG A 6 -11.46 -11.39 11.35
CA ARG A 6 -11.58 -12.73 10.76
C ARG A 6 -10.84 -12.83 9.41
N ILE A 7 -10.99 -11.84 8.55
CA ILE A 7 -10.30 -11.81 7.25
C ILE A 7 -8.78 -11.76 7.47
N ALA A 8 -8.32 -10.96 8.43
CA ALA A 8 -6.90 -10.88 8.77
C ALA A 8 -6.35 -12.20 9.34
N GLU A 9 -7.10 -12.87 10.22
CA GLU A 9 -6.70 -14.14 10.83
C GLU A 9 -6.46 -15.25 9.79
N ASN A 10 -7.26 -15.29 8.72
CA ASN A 10 -7.05 -16.23 7.61
C ASN A 10 -5.68 -16.05 6.91
N LEU A 11 -5.14 -14.84 6.93
CA LEU A 11 -3.87 -14.52 6.29
C LEU A 11 -2.65 -14.80 7.18
N CYS A 12 -2.85 -15.12 8.47
CA CYS A 12 -1.76 -15.40 9.40
C CYS A 12 -0.98 -16.68 9.08
N TRP A 13 -1.54 -17.55 8.23
CA TRP A 13 -1.04 -18.91 8.01
C TRP A 13 -0.49 -19.16 6.59
N ILE A 14 -0.38 -18.11 5.77
CA ILE A 14 0.12 -18.21 4.39
C ILE A 14 1.63 -18.04 4.33
N ASP A 15 2.28 -18.58 3.29
CA ASP A 15 3.70 -18.37 3.04
C ASP A 15 3.93 -17.05 2.30
N TRP A 16 4.35 -16.01 3.04
CA TRP A 16 4.62 -14.68 2.48
C TRP A 16 5.83 -14.61 1.51
N ASN A 17 6.65 -15.68 1.41
CA ASN A 17 7.70 -15.80 0.40
C ASN A 17 7.24 -16.53 -0.87
N ASP A 18 6.15 -17.28 -0.82
CA ASP A 18 5.51 -17.86 -2.01
C ASP A 18 4.52 -16.84 -2.58
N ILE A 19 4.91 -16.17 -3.66
CA ILE A 19 4.09 -15.11 -4.23
C ILE A 19 2.78 -15.62 -4.85
N ASP A 20 2.70 -16.90 -5.23
CA ASP A 20 1.47 -17.52 -5.74
C ASP A 20 0.48 -17.72 -4.58
N ASP A 21 0.97 -18.20 -3.43
CA ASP A 21 0.17 -18.34 -2.20
C ASP A 21 -0.32 -16.97 -1.69
N VAL A 22 0.55 -15.95 -1.68
CA VAL A 22 0.16 -14.57 -1.36
C VAL A 22 -0.90 -14.05 -2.32
N GLU A 23 -0.75 -14.27 -3.63
CA GLU A 23 -1.71 -13.80 -4.63
C GLU A 23 -3.09 -14.43 -4.41
N ILE A 24 -3.16 -15.75 -4.27
CA ILE A 24 -4.42 -16.48 -4.11
C ILE A 24 -5.16 -16.02 -2.85
N ASN A 25 -4.52 -16.11 -1.70
CA ASN A 25 -5.18 -15.85 -0.41
C ASN A 25 -5.49 -14.37 -0.21
N CYS A 26 -4.57 -13.48 -0.59
CA CYS A 26 -4.85 -12.05 -0.46
C CYS A 26 -5.88 -11.58 -1.50
N ARG A 27 -5.93 -12.17 -2.70
CA ARG A 27 -6.99 -11.86 -3.67
C ARG A 27 -8.36 -12.23 -3.12
N GLU A 28 -8.49 -13.38 -2.46
CA GLU A 28 -9.75 -13.77 -1.81
C GLU A 28 -10.16 -12.76 -0.73
N ALA A 29 -9.25 -12.42 0.19
CA ALA A 29 -9.50 -11.40 1.22
C ALA A 29 -9.87 -10.02 0.63
N LEU A 30 -9.14 -9.57 -0.40
CA LEU A 30 -9.39 -8.30 -1.08
C LEU A 30 -10.73 -8.30 -1.83
N ASN A 31 -11.12 -9.42 -2.42
CA ASN A 31 -12.41 -9.58 -3.08
C ASN A 31 -13.56 -9.54 -2.07
N GLU A 32 -13.39 -10.18 -0.91
CA GLU A 32 -14.37 -10.15 0.17
C GLU A 32 -14.59 -8.71 0.68
N LEU A 33 -13.50 -7.98 0.97
CA LEU A 33 -13.58 -6.57 1.39
C LEU A 33 -14.20 -5.66 0.33
N ALA A 34 -13.96 -5.95 -0.97
CA ALA A 34 -14.56 -5.18 -2.06
C ALA A 34 -16.04 -5.53 -2.30
N ALA A 35 -16.45 -6.76 -2.01
CA ALA A 35 -17.84 -7.22 -2.13
C ALA A 35 -18.71 -6.75 -0.96
N GLU A 36 -18.10 -6.52 0.21
CA GLU A 36 -18.78 -6.06 1.43
C GLU A 36 -18.23 -4.71 1.92
N PRO A 37 -18.51 -3.58 1.22
CA PRO A 37 -18.03 -2.25 1.58
C PRO A 37 -18.28 -1.82 3.03
N ARG A 38 -19.33 -2.37 3.67
CA ARG A 38 -19.66 -2.12 5.07
C ARG A 38 -18.48 -2.43 6.00
N ILE A 39 -17.71 -3.48 5.74
CA ILE A 39 -16.57 -3.89 6.60
C ILE A 39 -15.52 -2.78 6.64
N VAL A 40 -15.19 -2.21 5.48
CA VAL A 40 -14.23 -1.11 5.38
C VAL A 40 -14.82 0.19 5.94
N ARG A 41 -16.10 0.49 5.65
CA ARG A 41 -16.81 1.67 6.17
C ARG A 41 -16.81 1.70 7.70
N GLU A 42 -17.23 0.61 8.33
CA GLU A 42 -17.27 0.51 9.80
C GLU A 42 -15.89 0.73 10.42
N ARG A 43 -14.84 0.19 9.79
CA ARG A 43 -13.48 0.42 10.26
C ARG A 43 -13.04 1.87 10.06
N LEU A 44 -13.35 2.51 8.94
CA LEU A 44 -13.09 3.93 8.71
C LEU A 44 -13.81 4.83 9.71
N ASP A 45 -15.04 4.48 10.06
CA ASP A 45 -15.86 5.23 11.03
C ASP A 45 -15.33 5.09 12.47
N ASP A 46 -14.76 3.92 12.80
CA ASP A 46 -14.20 3.64 14.12
C ASP A 46 -12.74 4.12 14.29
N LEU A 47 -12.02 4.46 13.22
CA LEU A 47 -10.63 4.92 13.29
C LEU A 47 -10.35 6.04 14.30
N PRO A 48 -11.20 7.07 14.47
CA PRO A 48 -11.00 8.08 15.51
C PRO A 48 -10.96 7.53 16.94
N ASN A 49 -11.56 6.36 17.17
CA ASN A 49 -11.55 5.66 18.46
C ASN A 49 -10.42 4.63 18.59
N ARG A 50 -9.57 4.50 17.55
CA ARG A 50 -8.44 3.57 17.46
C ARG A 50 -7.12 4.31 17.31
N PRO A 51 -6.63 4.97 18.38
CA PRO A 51 -5.42 5.77 18.33
C PRO A 51 -4.18 4.97 17.88
N GLU A 52 -4.14 3.67 18.15
CA GLU A 52 -3.08 2.76 17.73
C GLU A 52 -3.02 2.59 16.20
N LEU A 53 -4.17 2.49 15.52
CA LEU A 53 -4.22 2.41 14.06
C LEU A 53 -4.07 3.79 13.42
N LEU A 54 -4.70 4.80 14.00
CA LEU A 54 -4.64 6.18 13.50
C LEU A 54 -3.20 6.70 13.51
N ALA A 55 -2.40 6.34 14.52
CA ALA A 55 -0.97 6.69 14.57
C ALA A 55 -0.15 6.07 13.43
N MET A 56 -0.66 5.03 12.75
CA MET A 56 -0.01 4.39 11.60
C MET A 56 -0.50 4.93 10.25
N CYS A 57 -1.52 5.79 10.24
CA CYS A 57 -2.02 6.42 9.03
C CYS A 57 -1.10 7.56 8.59
N GLU A 58 -0.84 7.63 7.29
CA GLU A 58 0.13 8.56 6.71
C GLU A 58 -0.53 9.46 5.65
N HIS A 59 -0.17 10.74 5.63
CA HIS A 59 -0.45 11.70 4.58
C HIS A 59 0.86 12.14 3.92
N TYR A 60 0.95 11.95 2.61
CA TYR A 60 1.98 12.52 1.75
C TYR A 60 1.32 13.47 0.75
N ASP A 61 2.13 14.33 0.14
CA ASP A 61 1.73 15.22 -0.96
C ASP A 61 0.99 14.49 -2.10
N ILE A 62 1.36 13.22 -2.36
CA ILE A 62 0.84 12.42 -3.48
C ILE A 62 0.01 11.19 -3.06
N LEU A 63 -0.12 10.89 -1.77
CA LEU A 63 -0.71 9.64 -1.30
C LEU A 63 -1.17 9.71 0.16
N ASP A 64 -2.41 9.33 0.42
CA ASP A 64 -2.85 8.94 1.76
C ASP A 64 -2.75 7.43 1.94
N LYS A 65 -2.25 6.98 3.10
CA LYS A 65 -2.26 5.57 3.52
C LYS A 65 -3.07 5.44 4.80
N ILE A 66 -4.26 4.87 4.69
CA ILE A 66 -5.17 4.66 5.82
C ILE A 66 -5.04 3.23 6.29
N VAL A 67 -4.62 2.99 7.53
CA VAL A 67 -4.47 1.64 8.09
C VAL A 67 -5.81 1.19 8.63
N LEU A 68 -6.33 0.06 8.14
CA LEU A 68 -7.61 -0.52 8.55
C LEU A 68 -7.44 -1.61 9.60
N HIS A 69 -6.34 -2.34 9.56
CA HIS A 69 -5.99 -3.37 10.52
C HIS A 69 -4.48 -3.53 10.54
N SER A 70 -3.91 -3.79 11.72
CA SER A 70 -2.51 -4.15 11.88
C SER A 70 -2.40 -5.15 13.02
N ASP A 71 -1.63 -6.21 12.80
CA ASP A 71 -1.14 -7.12 13.83
C ASP A 71 0.39 -6.98 13.91
N ASP A 72 0.97 -7.27 15.08
CA ASP A 72 2.41 -7.32 15.31
C ASP A 72 2.98 -8.73 15.09
N ASP A 73 2.16 -9.78 15.21
CA ASP A 73 2.55 -11.18 14.99
C ASP A 73 1.42 -11.96 14.28
N PRO A 74 1.53 -12.24 12.97
CA PRO A 74 2.76 -12.28 12.17
C PRO A 74 3.10 -10.97 11.45
N GLY A 75 2.56 -9.81 11.84
CA GLY A 75 2.95 -8.53 11.24
C GLY A 75 2.12 -8.11 10.02
N ILE A 76 0.91 -8.65 9.87
CA ILE A 76 0.00 -8.37 8.76
C ILE A 76 -0.58 -6.95 8.88
N ARG A 77 -0.76 -6.27 7.74
CA ARG A 77 -1.46 -4.98 7.72
C ARG A 77 -2.34 -4.82 6.49
N MET A 78 -3.55 -4.34 6.72
CA MET A 78 -4.51 -3.96 5.68
C MET A 78 -4.65 -2.45 5.63
N ARG A 79 -4.67 -1.88 4.41
CA ARG A 79 -4.69 -0.43 4.20
C ARG A 79 -5.53 -0.04 3.01
N LEU A 80 -6.01 1.20 3.01
CA LEU A 80 -6.37 1.93 1.80
C LEU A 80 -5.21 2.82 1.38
N HIS A 81 -4.93 2.83 0.09
CA HIS A 81 -4.12 3.84 -0.56
C HIS A 81 -5.06 4.75 -1.37
N VAL A 82 -4.97 6.07 -1.15
CA VAL A 82 -5.69 7.08 -1.93
C VAL A 82 -4.66 7.98 -2.60
N PHE A 83 -4.46 7.78 -3.91
CA PHE A 83 -3.48 8.53 -4.69
C PHE A 83 -4.00 9.92 -5.01
N LEU A 84 -3.19 10.94 -4.74
CA LEU A 84 -3.53 12.34 -5.00
C LEU A 84 -2.94 12.80 -6.35
N PRO A 85 -3.41 13.93 -6.91
CA PRO A 85 -2.81 14.50 -8.11
C PRO A 85 -1.29 14.66 -7.96
N GLY A 86 -0.55 14.38 -9.03
CA GLY A 86 0.90 14.53 -9.05
C GLY A 86 1.68 13.27 -8.65
N TYR A 87 1.03 12.13 -8.38
CA TYR A 87 1.76 10.86 -8.26
C TYR A 87 2.40 10.47 -9.60
N PHE A 88 3.69 10.16 -9.60
CA PHE A 88 4.45 9.81 -10.79
C PHE A 88 5.38 8.62 -10.56
N ASP A 89 6.00 8.17 -11.66
CA ASP A 89 6.85 6.99 -11.75
C ASP A 89 8.07 7.06 -10.80
N ARG A 90 7.93 6.41 -9.64
CA ARG A 90 8.98 6.22 -8.65
C ARG A 90 9.28 4.73 -8.47
N PRO A 91 10.27 4.17 -9.18
CA PRO A 91 10.68 2.78 -8.99
C PRO A 91 11.08 2.53 -7.55
N HIS A 92 10.52 1.47 -6.95
CA HIS A 92 10.86 1.05 -5.59
C HIS A 92 10.62 -0.45 -5.42
N ASN A 93 11.28 -1.01 -4.42
CA ASN A 93 10.94 -2.32 -3.88
C ASN A 93 10.26 -2.17 -2.51
N HIS A 94 9.89 -3.29 -1.90
CA HIS A 94 9.20 -3.29 -0.61
C HIS A 94 10.00 -4.03 0.44
N ARG A 95 9.71 -3.72 1.70
CA ARG A 95 10.21 -4.48 2.86
C ARG A 95 9.39 -5.74 3.13
N TRP A 96 8.28 -5.94 2.43
CA TRP A 96 7.31 -7.01 2.63
C TRP A 96 6.73 -7.43 1.27
N SER A 97 6.32 -8.69 1.16
CA SER A 97 5.44 -9.11 0.06
C SER A 97 4.03 -8.55 0.32
N TYR A 98 3.31 -8.22 -0.73
CA TYR A 98 1.99 -7.63 -0.61
C TYR A 98 1.10 -7.96 -1.80
N ALA A 99 -0.21 -7.80 -1.61
CA ALA A 99 -1.19 -7.77 -2.66
C ALA A 99 -2.00 -6.47 -2.62
N SER A 100 -2.52 -6.08 -3.78
CA SER A 100 -3.32 -4.86 -3.94
C SER A 100 -4.50 -5.15 -4.87
N ARG A 101 -5.63 -4.47 -4.63
CA ARG A 101 -6.82 -4.46 -5.47
C ARG A 101 -7.27 -3.03 -5.74
N ILE A 102 -7.46 -2.69 -7.01
CA ILE A 102 -7.91 -1.36 -7.43
C ILE A 102 -9.43 -1.27 -7.28
N LEU A 103 -9.91 -0.27 -6.55
CA LEU A 103 -11.33 -0.01 -6.32
C LEU A 103 -11.88 1.13 -7.17
N ARG A 104 -11.04 2.10 -7.51
CA ARG A 104 -11.38 3.29 -8.31
C ARG A 104 -10.15 3.76 -9.06
N GLY A 105 -10.34 4.27 -10.27
CA GLY A 105 -9.24 4.79 -11.10
C GLY A 105 -8.49 3.66 -11.79
N GLN A 106 -7.21 3.86 -12.07
CA GLN A 106 -6.37 2.86 -12.72
C GLN A 106 -4.88 3.13 -12.47
N TYR A 107 -4.07 2.09 -12.66
CA TYR A 107 -2.62 2.22 -12.72
C TYR A 107 -2.09 1.99 -14.13
N ARG A 108 -1.04 2.73 -14.47
CA ARG A 108 0.00 2.24 -15.37
C ARG A 108 1.09 1.60 -14.51
N HIS A 109 1.22 0.27 -14.57
CA HIS A 109 2.13 -0.49 -13.71
C HIS A 109 3.36 -0.95 -14.50
N TYR A 110 4.54 -0.56 -14.05
CA TYR A 110 5.84 -0.93 -14.60
C TYR A 110 6.55 -1.93 -13.67
N LEU A 111 7.03 -3.04 -14.23
CA LEU A 111 7.85 -4.03 -13.54
C LEU A 111 9.26 -3.99 -14.12
N PHE A 112 10.25 -3.85 -13.23
CA PHE A 112 11.66 -3.79 -13.59
C PHE A 112 12.40 -5.09 -13.24
N GLY A 113 11.70 -6.03 -12.58
CA GLY A 113 12.22 -7.34 -12.21
C GLY A 113 12.80 -7.38 -10.79
N ASN A 114 13.39 -8.52 -10.45
CA ASN A 114 14.19 -8.68 -9.26
C ASN A 114 15.58 -8.11 -9.56
N THR A 115 15.89 -6.96 -8.98
CA THR A 115 17.21 -6.35 -9.09
C THR A 115 17.75 -6.13 -7.68
N GLU A 116 18.99 -6.50 -7.44
CA GLU A 116 19.71 -5.98 -6.28
C GLU A 116 19.90 -4.48 -6.51
N VAL A 117 19.14 -3.69 -5.75
CA VAL A 117 19.13 -2.24 -5.89
C VAL A 117 19.97 -1.61 -4.81
N ASP A 118 20.76 -0.61 -5.18
CA ASP A 118 21.50 0.26 -4.28
C ASP A 118 21.32 1.74 -4.70
N GLU A 119 21.76 2.66 -3.83
CA GLU A 119 21.63 4.11 -4.07
C GLU A 119 22.50 4.65 -5.20
N GLN A 120 23.44 3.87 -5.73
CA GLN A 120 24.29 4.26 -6.87
C GLN A 120 23.62 3.94 -8.21
N MET A 121 22.51 3.21 -8.18
CA MET A 121 21.74 2.87 -9.37
C MET A 121 21.17 4.13 -10.02
N ASP A 122 21.37 4.26 -11.33
CA ASP A 122 20.73 5.28 -12.13
C ASP A 122 19.29 4.84 -12.45
N PRO A 123 18.25 5.51 -11.91
CA PRO A 123 16.86 5.12 -12.11
C PRO A 123 16.45 5.10 -13.59
N ASN A 124 17.13 5.89 -14.42
CA ASN A 124 16.84 5.97 -15.85
C ASN A 124 17.36 4.77 -16.64
N LYS A 125 18.28 3.97 -16.06
CA LYS A 125 18.82 2.76 -16.67
C LYS A 125 18.05 1.49 -16.29
N LEU A 126 17.05 1.59 -15.41
CA LEU A 126 16.20 0.46 -15.08
C LEU A 126 15.38 0.02 -16.31
N PRO A 127 15.56 -1.22 -16.80
CA PRO A 127 14.79 -1.73 -17.93
C PRO A 127 13.36 -2.04 -17.50
N VAL A 128 12.38 -1.51 -18.23
CA VAL A 128 10.99 -1.92 -18.07
C VAL A 128 10.82 -3.30 -18.70
N LEU A 129 10.70 -4.33 -17.88
CA LEU A 129 10.51 -5.71 -18.33
C LEU A 129 9.06 -6.01 -18.67
N GLN A 130 8.12 -5.35 -17.98
CA GLN A 130 6.70 -5.41 -18.28
C GLN A 130 6.04 -4.07 -17.97
N ALA A 131 5.08 -3.67 -18.80
CA ALA A 131 4.25 -2.52 -18.56
C ALA A 131 2.79 -2.85 -18.89
N ARG A 132 1.90 -2.74 -17.91
CA ARG A 132 0.47 -3.05 -18.04
C ARG A 132 -0.42 -1.89 -17.59
N GLU A 133 -1.64 -1.85 -18.11
CA GLU A 133 -2.70 -1.00 -17.57
C GLU A 133 -3.53 -1.86 -16.63
N GLU A 134 -3.76 -1.37 -15.42
CA GLU A 134 -4.50 -2.08 -14.38
C GLU A 134 -5.79 -1.32 -14.09
N PRO A 135 -6.93 -1.76 -14.63
CA PRO A 135 -8.22 -1.13 -14.38
C PRO A 135 -8.78 -1.48 -12.99
N ILE A 136 -9.92 -0.85 -12.66
CA ILE A 136 -10.73 -1.20 -11.49
C ILE A 136 -11.01 -2.71 -11.47
N GLY A 137 -10.89 -3.31 -10.29
CA GLY A 137 -11.13 -4.73 -10.07
C GLY A 137 -9.93 -5.62 -10.35
N THR A 138 -8.82 -5.10 -10.89
CA THR A 138 -7.57 -5.87 -10.95
C THR A 138 -7.00 -6.03 -9.54
N SER A 139 -6.63 -7.28 -9.23
CA SER A 139 -5.77 -7.63 -8.10
C SER A 139 -4.41 -8.13 -8.59
N TYR A 140 -3.34 -7.81 -7.86
CA TYR A 140 -2.00 -8.36 -8.11
C TYR A 140 -1.24 -8.51 -6.80
N ALA A 141 -0.25 -9.42 -6.77
CA ALA A 141 0.70 -9.54 -5.68
C ALA A 141 2.13 -9.31 -6.18
N LEU A 142 2.97 -8.68 -5.35
CA LEU A 142 4.40 -8.51 -5.61
C LEU A 142 5.22 -9.06 -4.45
N HIS A 143 6.23 -9.85 -4.82
CA HIS A 143 7.26 -10.29 -3.89
C HIS A 143 8.10 -9.09 -3.45
N HIS A 144 8.57 -9.08 -2.20
CA HIS A 144 9.32 -7.96 -1.62
C HIS A 144 10.62 -7.60 -2.38
N SER A 145 11.15 -8.51 -3.21
CA SER A 145 12.32 -8.27 -4.08
C SER A 145 12.01 -7.54 -5.39
N MET A 146 10.73 -7.51 -5.81
CA MET A 146 10.33 -6.93 -7.08
C MET A 146 10.48 -5.42 -7.05
N VAL A 147 11.21 -4.87 -8.02
CA VAL A 147 11.23 -3.43 -8.27
C VAL A 147 10.08 -3.10 -9.21
N HIS A 148 9.21 -2.19 -8.78
CA HIS A 148 8.09 -1.74 -9.58
C HIS A 148 7.84 -0.24 -9.40
N ALA A 149 7.04 0.30 -10.31
CA ALA A 149 6.44 1.62 -10.15
C ALA A 149 5.00 1.57 -10.65
N VAL A 150 4.17 2.43 -10.06
CA VAL A 150 2.83 2.70 -10.59
C VAL A 150 2.77 4.17 -10.96
N VAL A 151 2.03 4.50 -12.02
CA VAL A 151 1.54 5.86 -12.25
C VAL A 151 0.04 5.75 -12.11
N ALA A 152 -0.48 6.36 -11.05
CA ALA A 152 -1.90 6.30 -10.74
C ALA A 152 -2.61 7.51 -11.34
N GLU A 153 -3.81 7.29 -11.88
CA GLU A 153 -4.70 8.43 -12.14
C GLU A 153 -5.03 9.16 -10.83
N PRO A 154 -5.23 10.48 -10.86
CA PRO A 154 -5.63 11.22 -9.68
C PRO A 154 -6.86 10.60 -9.00
N PHE A 155 -6.79 10.47 -7.68
CA PHE A 155 -7.84 9.89 -6.83
C PHE A 155 -8.07 8.38 -7.07
N THR A 156 -7.06 7.66 -7.57
CA THR A 156 -7.10 6.19 -7.61
C THR A 156 -7.08 5.64 -6.19
N VAL A 157 -7.93 4.64 -5.92
CA VAL A 157 -8.06 4.00 -4.61
C VAL A 157 -7.77 2.52 -4.73
N SER A 158 -6.92 1.99 -3.85
CA SER A 158 -6.71 0.55 -3.73
C SER A 158 -6.72 0.06 -2.30
N LEU A 159 -7.28 -1.13 -2.10
CA LEU A 159 -7.03 -1.93 -0.91
C LEU A 159 -5.69 -2.63 -1.04
N VAL A 160 -4.91 -2.65 0.04
CA VAL A 160 -3.59 -3.26 0.09
C VAL A 160 -3.50 -4.14 1.33
N VAL A 161 -3.05 -5.37 1.13
CA VAL A 161 -2.70 -6.31 2.19
C VAL A 161 -1.21 -6.56 2.10
N ARG A 162 -0.49 -6.39 3.21
CA ARG A 162 0.94 -6.71 3.30
C ARG A 162 1.24 -7.65 4.46
N GLY A 163 2.28 -8.45 4.27
CA GLY A 163 2.78 -9.37 5.29
C GLY A 163 3.85 -8.79 6.21
N PRO A 164 4.52 -9.66 6.97
CA PRO A 164 5.67 -9.30 7.80
C PRO A 164 6.78 -8.60 7.01
N ALA A 165 7.51 -7.73 7.70
CA ALA A 165 8.70 -7.10 7.14
C ALA A 165 9.87 -8.10 7.16
N VAL A 166 10.52 -8.28 6.00
CA VAL A 166 11.71 -9.13 5.80
C VAL A 166 12.98 -8.31 5.53
N LYS A 167 12.87 -6.98 5.51
CA LYS A 167 13.98 -6.02 5.36
C LYS A 167 13.78 -4.84 6.31
N GLU A 168 14.87 -4.19 6.71
CA GLU A 168 14.80 -2.95 7.50
C GLU A 168 14.48 -1.71 6.66
N LYS A 169 14.94 -1.71 5.40
CA LYS A 169 14.81 -0.60 4.48
C LYS A 169 14.48 -1.06 3.07
N PHE A 170 13.98 -0.14 2.26
CA PHE A 170 13.71 -0.33 0.84
C PHE A 170 14.21 0.87 0.07
N LEU A 171 14.52 0.68 -1.20
CA LEU A 171 15.04 1.75 -2.03
C LEU A 171 13.88 2.41 -2.76
N VAL A 172 13.87 3.75 -2.76
CA VAL A 172 13.00 4.56 -3.59
C VAL A 172 13.86 5.31 -4.58
N MET A 173 13.38 5.41 -5.82
CA MET A 173 14.05 6.12 -6.89
C MET A 173 13.12 7.16 -7.50
N ASP A 174 13.69 8.26 -7.95
CA ASP A 174 13.03 9.29 -8.73
C ASP A 174 13.68 9.35 -10.11
N ARG A 175 12.96 8.91 -11.15
CA ARG A 175 13.47 8.95 -12.54
C ARG A 175 13.60 10.36 -13.08
N HIS A 176 12.76 11.29 -12.61
CA HIS A 176 12.77 12.67 -13.05
C HIS A 176 13.99 13.42 -12.48
N ALA A 177 14.27 13.24 -11.19
CA ALA A 177 15.43 13.84 -10.53
C ALA A 177 16.73 13.04 -10.75
N GLY A 178 16.64 11.76 -11.14
CA GLY A 178 17.78 10.87 -11.29
C GLY A 178 18.42 10.48 -9.95
N THR A 179 17.64 10.45 -8.87
CA THR A 179 18.12 10.17 -7.51
C THR A 179 17.54 8.87 -6.96
N ALA A 180 18.27 8.26 -6.03
CA ALA A 180 17.85 7.10 -5.27
C ALA A 180 18.20 7.29 -3.80
N TRP A 181 17.34 6.82 -2.89
CA TRP A 181 17.56 6.93 -1.45
C TRP A 181 16.92 5.76 -0.70
N TRP A 182 17.51 5.39 0.44
CA TRP A 182 16.90 4.44 1.37
C TRP A 182 15.72 5.08 2.12
N GLN A 183 14.60 4.36 2.14
CA GLN A 183 13.51 4.62 3.06
C GLN A 183 13.46 3.52 4.13
N TYR A 184 13.31 3.95 5.38
CA TYR A 184 13.39 3.08 6.55
C TYR A 184 12.00 2.73 7.08
N GLY A 185 11.96 1.73 7.96
CA GLY A 185 10.76 1.42 8.72
C GLY A 185 10.47 2.38 9.86
N ALA A 186 9.24 2.36 10.34
CA ALA A 186 8.79 3.17 11.49
C ALA A 186 9.65 3.02 12.75
N LYS A 187 10.38 1.90 12.93
CA LYS A 187 11.30 1.71 14.07
C LYS A 187 12.58 2.56 13.98
N ASP A 188 12.98 2.93 12.77
CA ASP A 188 14.23 3.64 12.48
C ASP A 188 14.00 5.04 11.90
N GLU A 189 12.74 5.44 11.68
CA GLU A 189 12.39 6.79 11.25
C GLU A 189 12.47 7.78 12.41
N SER A 190 12.84 9.03 12.09
CA SER A 190 12.89 10.09 13.09
C SER A 190 11.48 10.51 13.55
N ALA A 191 11.38 11.07 14.76
CA ALA A 191 10.13 11.63 15.26
C ALA A 191 9.61 12.77 14.37
N GLU A 192 10.50 13.58 13.79
CA GLU A 192 10.16 14.66 12.86
C GLU A 192 9.53 14.12 11.57
N GLU A 193 10.11 13.08 10.97
CA GLU A 193 9.55 12.46 9.77
C GLU A 193 8.20 11.81 10.04
N THR A 194 8.05 11.16 11.20
CA THR A 194 6.80 10.56 11.65
C THR A 194 5.70 11.61 11.82
N GLU A 195 6.02 12.75 12.45
CA GLU A 195 5.05 13.84 12.61
C GLU A 195 4.69 14.48 11.28
N ARG A 196 5.67 14.72 10.41
CA ARG A 196 5.48 15.35 9.09
C ARG A 196 4.48 14.58 8.22
N LYS A 197 4.51 13.25 8.28
CA LYS A 197 3.63 12.39 7.48
C LYS A 197 2.38 11.95 8.21
N ARG A 198 2.12 12.36 9.45
CA ARG A 198 0.95 11.89 10.20
C ARG A 198 -0.34 12.36 9.52
N LEU A 199 -1.28 11.44 9.31
CA LEU A 199 -2.62 11.81 8.87
C LEU A 199 -3.35 12.60 9.98
N THR A 200 -3.79 13.82 9.69
CA THR A 200 -4.55 14.63 10.64
C THR A 200 -6.02 14.17 10.74
N PRO A 201 -6.72 14.44 11.84
CA PRO A 201 -8.15 14.17 11.96
C PRO A 201 -8.98 14.82 10.85
N ASP A 202 -8.69 16.08 10.51
CA ASP A 202 -9.37 16.81 9.44
C ASP A 202 -9.16 16.12 8.09
N ARG A 203 -7.91 15.71 7.79
CA ARG A 203 -7.60 14.98 6.56
C ARG A 203 -8.31 13.63 6.50
N LEU A 204 -8.43 12.92 7.63
CA LEU A 204 -9.21 11.68 7.71
C LEU A 204 -10.69 11.93 7.38
N GLN A 205 -11.29 13.01 7.89
CA GLN A 205 -12.68 13.37 7.56
C GLN A 205 -12.84 13.71 6.07
N GLU A 206 -11.89 14.44 5.48
CA GLU A 206 -11.89 14.73 4.04
C GLU A 206 -11.84 13.45 3.20
N VAL A 207 -10.91 12.54 3.52
CA VAL A 207 -10.79 11.25 2.82
C VAL A 207 -12.06 10.43 2.96
N ARG A 208 -12.66 10.35 4.15
CA ARG A 208 -13.95 9.66 4.36
C ARG A 208 -15.06 10.27 3.50
N GLY A 209 -15.18 11.60 3.48
CA GLY A 209 -16.15 12.31 2.64
C GLY A 209 -15.98 12.01 1.15
N GLN A 210 -14.72 12.00 0.67
CA GLN A 210 -14.39 11.65 -0.72
C GLN A 210 -14.77 10.21 -1.06
N LEU A 211 -14.45 9.25 -0.18
CA LEU A 211 -14.77 7.83 -0.39
C LEU A 211 -16.28 7.60 -0.48
N THR A 212 -17.07 8.32 0.34
CA THR A 212 -18.54 8.30 0.30
C THR A 212 -19.08 8.98 -0.96
N GLU A 213 -18.53 10.13 -1.36
CA GLU A 213 -18.92 10.82 -2.60
C GLU A 213 -18.68 9.93 -3.83
N TRP A 214 -17.60 9.16 -3.84
CA TRP A 214 -17.27 8.21 -4.91
C TRP A 214 -18.06 6.91 -4.85
N GLY A 215 -18.91 6.71 -3.84
CA GLY A 215 -19.72 5.51 -3.66
C GLY A 215 -18.89 4.24 -3.37
N LEU A 216 -17.68 4.39 -2.82
CA LEU A 216 -16.84 3.25 -2.45
C LEU A 216 -17.25 2.67 -1.09
N PHE A 217 -17.36 3.55 -0.09
CA PHE A 217 -17.71 3.21 1.29
C PHE A 217 -18.71 4.23 1.80
#